data_AF-A0A7K0EJG7-F1
#
_entry.id   AF-A0A7K0EJG7-F1
#
_cell.length_a   1.000
_cell.length_b   1.000
_cell.length_c   1.000
_cell.angle_alpha   90.00
_cell.angle_beta   90.00
_cell.angle_gamma   90.00
#
_symmetry.space_group_name_H-M   'P 1'
#
loop_
_entity.id
_entity.type
_entity.pdbx_description
1 polymer ?
#
loop_
_entity_poly.entity_id
_entity_poly.type
_entity_poly.pdbx_seq_one_letter_code
_entity_poly.pdbx_strand_id
1 'polypeptide(L)'
;MKLSIIILNYNSSSLTLDCVASIRSLTQLVDYEMVVVDNGSQIDDFNRLYAITRFPNLKLIRSRINLGFAGGNMLGLQSVNSSSDYYFFLNNDCQLLDDVCSRLFGFMEENKSVGVCTAQAINRLDEHEPSFNYFPTLGGKLLGHGIMRWIKPADYLSRRRVYQDVTAVPVVTGSALFVRARAFWEAGGFDPAFFLYCEEEDLCRRFRAMNWKAMLIPDVRFRHLGGGSTRRNLLIEKEYYVSLFYYFRKYESGLTQLLLQLFYTVKVGRKAFKSNLFAHLAWFILRGAPGRESLRYRQELPGMASQSIEHHSTNALLTTL
;
A
#
# COMPACT_ATOMS: atom_id res chain seq x y z
N MET A 1 1.29 -15.93 -21.64
CA MET A 1 2.25 -15.48 -20.62
C MET A 1 1.85 -14.05 -20.27
N LYS A 2 0.87 -13.85 -19.40
CA LYS A 2 0.19 -12.54 -19.34
C LYS A 2 0.47 -11.81 -18.05
N LEU A 3 1.27 -10.75 -18.12
CA LEU A 3 1.44 -9.80 -17.03
C LEU A 3 0.20 -8.91 -16.93
N SER A 4 -0.42 -8.82 -15.76
CA SER A 4 -1.47 -7.83 -15.50
C SER A 4 -0.95 -6.75 -14.56
N ILE A 5 -0.92 -5.51 -15.04
CA ILE A 5 -0.47 -4.34 -14.27
C ILE A 5 -1.70 -3.65 -13.69
N ILE A 6 -1.75 -3.47 -12.38
CA ILE A 6 -2.88 -2.86 -11.68
C ILE A 6 -2.41 -1.53 -11.08
N ILE A 7 -3.13 -0.45 -11.42
CA ILE A 7 -2.81 0.91 -11.01
C ILE A 7 -4.03 1.51 -10.34
N LEU A 8 -3.89 1.97 -9.09
CA LEU A 8 -4.96 2.65 -8.39
C LEU A 8 -4.88 4.16 -8.59
N ASN A 9 -5.98 4.76 -9.03
CA ASN A 9 -6.16 6.21 -9.05
C ASN A 9 -7.03 6.66 -7.88
N TYR A 10 -6.61 7.71 -7.17
CA TYR A 10 -7.46 8.43 -6.22
C TYR A 10 -7.13 9.92 -6.24
N ASN A 11 -7.98 10.73 -6.86
CA ASN A 11 -7.83 12.19 -6.99
C ASN A 11 -6.44 12.63 -7.46
N SER A 12 -5.86 11.90 -8.42
CA SER A 12 -4.49 12.09 -8.91
C SER A 12 -4.34 11.63 -10.36
N SER A 13 -5.34 11.91 -11.19
CA SER A 13 -5.41 11.42 -12.57
C SER A 13 -4.17 11.75 -13.39
N SER A 14 -3.55 12.92 -13.20
CA SER A 14 -2.35 13.32 -13.94
C SER A 14 -1.18 12.35 -13.72
N LEU A 15 -0.96 11.93 -12.47
CA LEU A 15 0.09 10.96 -12.14
C LEU A 15 -0.23 9.61 -12.78
N THR A 16 -1.49 9.18 -12.72
CA THR A 16 -1.95 7.95 -13.38
C THR A 16 -1.69 7.96 -14.89
N LEU A 17 -1.96 9.09 -15.56
CA LEU A 17 -1.70 9.24 -16.99
C LEU A 17 -0.20 9.14 -17.30
N ASP A 18 0.65 9.78 -16.52
CA ASP A 18 2.11 9.73 -16.67
C ASP A 18 2.67 8.32 -16.39
N CYS A 19 2.15 7.64 -15.37
CA CYS A 19 2.47 6.25 -15.05
C CYS A 19 2.15 5.33 -16.23
N VAL A 20 0.92 5.38 -16.74
CA VAL A 20 0.49 4.62 -17.93
C VAL A 20 1.35 4.93 -19.14
N ALA A 21 1.68 6.21 -19.38
CA ALA A 21 2.54 6.61 -20.48
C ALA A 21 3.94 5.96 -20.36
N SER A 22 4.55 5.99 -19.16
CA SER A 22 5.88 5.40 -18.92
C SER A 22 5.90 3.87 -19.12
N ILE A 23 4.83 3.17 -18.71
CA ILE A 23 4.70 1.73 -18.93
C ILE A 23 4.68 1.44 -20.42
N ARG A 24 3.84 2.16 -21.18
CA ARG A 24 3.67 1.94 -22.61
C ARG A 24 4.90 2.26 -23.43
N SER A 25 5.67 3.27 -23.05
CA SER A 25 6.85 3.70 -23.80
C SER A 25 8.06 2.79 -23.58
N LEU A 26 8.19 2.19 -22.39
CA LEU A 26 9.40 1.47 -21.99
C LEU A 26 9.23 -0.05 -21.92
N THR A 27 8.01 -0.56 -21.75
CA THR A 27 7.78 -2.01 -21.64
C THR A 27 7.94 -2.69 -23.00
N GLN A 28 8.91 -3.59 -23.13
CA GLN A 28 9.09 -4.39 -24.35
C GLN A 28 8.36 -5.74 -24.30
N LEU A 29 7.86 -6.14 -23.14
CA LEU A 29 7.04 -7.34 -22.98
C LEU A 29 5.79 -7.24 -23.86
N VAL A 30 5.54 -8.27 -24.68
CA VAL A 30 4.43 -8.24 -25.65
C VAL A 30 3.08 -8.59 -25.01
N ASP A 31 3.05 -9.60 -24.14
CA ASP A 31 1.81 -10.14 -23.57
C ASP A 31 1.56 -9.54 -22.17
N TYR A 32 1.06 -8.30 -22.15
CA TYR A 32 0.61 -7.64 -20.91
C TYR A 32 -0.69 -6.85 -21.10
N GLU A 33 -1.44 -6.71 -20.01
CA GLU A 33 -2.56 -5.78 -19.90
C GLU A 33 -2.39 -4.83 -18.72
N MET A 34 -3.13 -3.72 -18.77
CA MET A 34 -3.21 -2.74 -17.68
C MET A 34 -4.66 -2.64 -17.21
N VAL A 35 -4.86 -2.55 -15.90
CA VAL A 35 -6.13 -2.22 -15.28
C VAL A 35 -5.93 -1.00 -14.40
N VAL A 36 -6.53 0.12 -14.80
CA VAL A 36 -6.60 1.33 -13.98
C VAL A 36 -7.90 1.30 -13.19
N VAL A 37 -7.80 1.37 -11.87
CA VAL A 37 -8.94 1.40 -10.96
C VAL A 37 -9.09 2.81 -10.42
N ASP A 38 -10.13 3.53 -10.83
CA ASP A 38 -10.55 4.74 -10.13
C ASP A 38 -11.19 4.36 -8.79
N ASN A 39 -10.52 4.69 -7.70
CA ASN A 39 -10.88 4.26 -6.36
C ASN A 39 -11.80 5.28 -5.67
N GLY A 40 -12.89 5.66 -6.34
CA GLY A 40 -13.85 6.64 -5.83
C GLY A 40 -13.34 8.08 -5.87
N SER A 41 -12.69 8.50 -6.96
CA SER A 41 -12.25 9.89 -7.13
C SER A 41 -13.42 10.82 -7.43
N GLN A 42 -13.17 12.12 -7.24
CA GLN A 42 -14.04 13.19 -7.71
C GLN A 42 -14.29 13.07 -9.22
N ILE A 43 -15.47 13.49 -9.66
CA ILE A 43 -15.93 13.26 -11.04
C ILE A 43 -14.98 13.86 -12.09
N ASP A 44 -14.43 15.06 -11.83
CA ASP A 44 -13.51 15.73 -12.74
C ASP A 44 -12.17 14.99 -12.87
N ASP A 45 -11.68 14.38 -11.79
CA ASP A 45 -10.47 13.56 -11.80
C ASP A 45 -10.70 12.26 -12.57
N PHE A 46 -11.82 11.58 -12.29
CA PHE A 46 -12.22 10.37 -13.03
C PHE A 46 -12.36 10.64 -14.54
N ASN A 47 -13.01 11.76 -14.91
CA ASN A 47 -13.24 12.09 -16.32
C ASN A 47 -11.93 12.25 -17.11
N ARG A 48 -10.85 12.71 -16.48
CA ARG A 48 -9.54 12.81 -17.14
C ARG A 48 -8.95 11.45 -17.52
N LEU A 49 -9.35 10.37 -16.82
CA LEU A 49 -8.90 9.01 -17.13
C LEU A 49 -9.52 8.45 -18.42
N TYR A 50 -10.57 9.04 -18.99
CA TYR A 50 -11.07 8.58 -20.29
C TYR A 50 -10.00 8.66 -21.41
N ALA A 51 -8.98 9.51 -21.26
CA ALA A 51 -7.89 9.60 -22.23
C ALA A 51 -7.11 8.29 -22.45
N ILE A 52 -7.11 7.37 -21.48
CA ILE A 52 -6.39 6.08 -21.57
C ILE A 52 -7.27 4.93 -22.08
N THR A 53 -8.59 5.11 -22.21
CA THR A 53 -9.50 4.03 -22.69
C THR A 53 -9.35 3.73 -24.17
N ARG A 54 -8.62 4.58 -24.92
CA ARG A 54 -8.26 4.34 -26.33
C ARG A 54 -7.26 3.19 -26.52
N PHE A 55 -6.62 2.72 -25.45
CA PHE A 55 -5.59 1.69 -25.53
C PHE A 55 -6.21 0.29 -25.40
N PRO A 56 -6.01 -0.60 -26.39
CA PRO A 56 -6.71 -1.89 -26.44
C PRO A 56 -6.32 -2.87 -25.32
N ASN A 57 -5.09 -2.75 -24.79
CA ASN A 57 -4.61 -3.55 -23.67
C ASN A 57 -4.82 -2.88 -22.31
N LEU A 58 -5.68 -1.85 -22.21
CA LEU A 58 -5.98 -1.14 -20.97
C LEU A 58 -7.48 -1.18 -20.67
N LYS A 59 -7.83 -1.51 -19.43
CA LYS A 59 -9.18 -1.39 -18.88
C LYS A 59 -9.21 -0.29 -17.83
N LEU A 60 -10.24 0.55 -17.88
CA LEU A 60 -10.56 1.52 -16.84
C LEU A 60 -11.80 1.04 -16.09
N ILE A 61 -11.67 0.83 -14.79
CA ILE A 61 -12.78 0.46 -13.91
C ILE A 61 -12.94 1.52 -12.82
N ARG A 62 -14.16 1.68 -12.29
CA ARG A 62 -14.45 2.66 -11.25
C ARG A 62 -15.15 2.02 -10.07
N SER A 63 -14.59 2.21 -8.88
CA SER A 63 -15.30 2.03 -7.63
C SER A 63 -16.12 3.28 -7.28
N ARG A 64 -17.31 3.09 -6.72
CA ARG A 64 -18.15 4.21 -6.25
C ARG A 64 -17.64 4.84 -4.95
N ILE A 65 -16.84 4.09 -4.19
CA ILE A 65 -16.23 4.54 -2.92
C ILE A 65 -14.74 4.22 -2.94
N ASN A 66 -13.95 4.89 -2.10
CA ASN A 66 -12.56 4.51 -1.91
C ASN A 66 -12.48 3.21 -1.10
N LEU A 67 -11.97 2.15 -1.70
CA LEU A 67 -11.83 0.83 -1.09
C LEU A 67 -10.50 0.66 -0.34
N GLY A 68 -9.70 1.71 -0.25
CA GLY A 68 -8.34 1.63 0.23
C GLY A 68 -7.41 0.95 -0.79
N PHE A 69 -6.16 0.70 -0.40
CA PHE A 69 -5.17 0.09 -1.26
C PHE A 69 -5.44 -1.40 -1.49
N ALA A 70 -5.63 -2.19 -0.42
CA ALA A 70 -5.93 -3.62 -0.57
C ALA A 70 -7.23 -3.84 -1.36
N GLY A 71 -8.32 -3.19 -0.95
CA GLY A 71 -9.63 -3.35 -1.59
C GLY A 71 -9.64 -2.87 -3.04
N GLY A 72 -9.01 -1.74 -3.34
CA GLY A 72 -8.90 -1.21 -4.70
C GLY A 72 -8.14 -2.16 -5.62
N ASN A 73 -6.99 -2.69 -5.17
CA ASN A 73 -6.20 -3.63 -5.97
C ASN A 73 -6.95 -4.96 -6.18
N MET A 74 -7.64 -5.47 -5.15
CA MET A 74 -8.48 -6.66 -5.28
C MET A 74 -9.65 -6.45 -6.25
N LEU A 75 -10.25 -5.26 -6.31
CA LEU A 75 -11.24 -4.91 -7.33
C LEU A 75 -10.61 -4.92 -8.74
N GLY A 76 -9.41 -4.36 -8.89
CA GLY A 76 -8.65 -4.40 -10.15
C GLY A 76 -8.42 -5.82 -10.65
N LEU A 77 -8.02 -6.73 -9.75
CA LEU A 77 -7.79 -8.14 -10.08
C LEU A 77 -9.04 -8.87 -10.59
N GLN A 78 -10.25 -8.44 -10.24
CA GLN A 78 -11.46 -9.04 -10.80
C GLN A 78 -11.61 -8.76 -12.31
N SER A 79 -10.90 -7.76 -12.83
CA SER A 79 -10.98 -7.32 -14.22
C SER A 79 -9.78 -7.75 -15.07
N VAL A 80 -8.76 -8.36 -14.47
CA VAL A 80 -7.59 -8.90 -15.19
C VAL A 80 -7.93 -10.22 -15.88
N ASN A 81 -7.10 -10.69 -16.81
CA ASN A 81 -7.24 -12.04 -17.32
C ASN A 81 -6.98 -13.08 -16.22
N SER A 82 -7.91 -14.03 -16.06
CA SER A 82 -7.81 -15.12 -15.11
C SER A 82 -6.60 -16.03 -15.34
N SER A 83 -6.05 -16.04 -16.56
CA SER A 83 -4.83 -16.79 -16.92
C SER A 83 -3.54 -15.99 -16.72
N SER A 84 -3.55 -14.88 -15.97
CA SER A 84 -2.34 -14.11 -15.70
C SER A 84 -1.37 -14.87 -14.79
N ASP A 85 -0.12 -14.92 -15.21
CA ASP A 85 0.97 -15.59 -14.48
C ASP A 85 1.58 -14.68 -13.40
N TYR A 86 1.50 -13.37 -13.64
CA TYR A 86 2.07 -12.33 -12.80
C TYR A 86 1.15 -11.12 -12.68
N TYR A 87 1.20 -10.49 -11.52
CA TYR A 87 0.56 -9.22 -11.23
C TYR A 87 1.62 -8.18 -10.93
N PHE A 88 1.46 -6.97 -11.44
CA PHE A 88 2.29 -5.84 -11.05
C PHE A 88 1.41 -4.75 -10.45
N PHE A 89 1.37 -4.70 -9.12
CA PHE A 89 0.69 -3.61 -8.40
C PHE A 89 1.65 -2.43 -8.36
N LEU A 90 1.31 -1.38 -9.11
CA LEU A 90 2.15 -0.21 -9.29
C LEU A 90 1.37 1.02 -8.84
N ASN A 91 1.96 1.79 -7.92
CA ASN A 91 1.37 3.06 -7.52
C ASN A 91 1.31 4.02 -8.70
N ASN A 92 0.26 4.83 -8.76
CA ASN A 92 0.06 5.77 -9.86
C ASN A 92 1.06 6.94 -9.88
N ASP A 93 1.80 7.16 -8.80
CA ASP A 93 2.90 8.13 -8.73
C ASP A 93 4.27 7.53 -9.03
N CYS A 94 4.30 6.32 -9.61
CA CYS A 94 5.50 5.69 -10.15
C CYS A 94 5.64 5.92 -11.65
N GLN A 95 6.86 6.23 -12.10
CA GLN A 95 7.23 6.33 -13.49
C GLN A 95 8.36 5.32 -13.77
N LEU A 96 8.17 4.44 -14.75
CA LEU A 96 9.25 3.55 -15.17
C LEU A 96 10.37 4.37 -15.83
N LEU A 97 11.62 3.98 -15.61
CA LEU A 97 12.80 4.62 -16.23
C LEU A 97 13.51 3.70 -17.22
N ASP A 98 13.25 2.40 -17.11
CA ASP A 98 13.80 1.32 -17.93
C ASP A 98 12.67 0.36 -18.33
N ASP A 99 13.00 -0.70 -19.06
CA ASP A 99 12.09 -1.83 -19.31
C ASP A 99 11.90 -2.72 -18.06
N VAL A 100 11.33 -2.13 -17.02
CA VAL A 100 11.15 -2.78 -15.71
C VAL A 100 10.32 -4.04 -15.83
N CYS A 101 9.21 -3.98 -16.58
CA CYS A 101 8.27 -5.08 -16.72
C CYS A 101 8.95 -6.33 -17.30
N SER A 102 9.66 -6.22 -18.43
CA SER A 102 10.33 -7.39 -19.03
C SER A 102 11.44 -7.93 -18.15
N ARG A 103 12.20 -7.06 -17.46
CA ARG A 103 13.33 -7.48 -16.62
C ARG A 103 12.87 -8.19 -15.36
N LEU A 104 11.86 -7.66 -14.66
CA LEU A 104 11.26 -8.34 -13.51
C LEU A 104 10.59 -9.66 -13.93
N PHE A 105 9.89 -9.65 -15.06
CA PHE A 105 9.29 -10.85 -15.64
C PHE A 105 10.33 -11.94 -15.89
N GLY A 106 11.41 -11.64 -16.63
CA GLY A 106 12.47 -12.60 -16.95
C GLY A 106 13.14 -13.17 -15.72
N PHE A 107 13.45 -12.30 -14.74
CA PHE A 107 14.00 -12.75 -13.45
C PHE A 107 13.06 -13.73 -12.73
N MET A 108 11.77 -13.43 -12.68
CA MET A 108 10.78 -14.30 -12.04
C MET A 108 10.62 -15.63 -12.78
N GLU A 109 10.77 -15.64 -14.11
CA GLU A 109 10.75 -16.87 -14.89
C GLU A 109 11.93 -17.79 -14.57
N GLU A 110 13.13 -17.23 -14.42
CA GLU A 110 14.32 -18.00 -14.05
C GLU A 110 14.32 -18.42 -12.56
N ASN A 111 13.61 -17.68 -11.71
CA ASN A 111 13.63 -17.87 -10.26
C ASN A 111 12.26 -18.30 -9.71
N LYS A 112 11.90 -19.56 -9.94
CA LYS A 112 10.59 -20.13 -9.56
C LYS A 112 10.28 -20.16 -8.05
N SER A 113 11.25 -19.89 -7.17
CA SER A 113 11.04 -19.78 -5.70
C SER A 113 10.70 -18.36 -5.22
N VAL A 114 10.70 -17.38 -6.13
CA VAL A 114 10.39 -15.99 -5.81
C VAL A 114 8.88 -15.75 -5.96
N GLY A 115 8.28 -15.23 -4.91
CA GLY A 115 6.86 -14.86 -4.87
C GLY A 115 6.62 -13.39 -5.21
N VAL A 116 7.57 -12.52 -4.85
CA VAL A 116 7.51 -11.08 -5.16
C VAL A 116 8.90 -10.50 -5.42
N CYS A 117 8.98 -9.54 -6.33
CA CYS A 117 10.16 -8.72 -6.52
C CYS A 117 9.81 -7.26 -6.82
N THR A 118 10.83 -6.40 -6.79
CA THR A 118 10.77 -4.99 -7.21
C THR A 118 12.06 -4.59 -7.91
N ALA A 119 11.96 -3.55 -8.72
CA ALA A 119 13.08 -2.74 -9.20
C ALA A 119 13.61 -1.81 -8.10
N GLN A 120 14.75 -1.16 -8.35
CA GLN A 120 15.33 -0.16 -7.45
C GLN A 120 14.69 1.23 -7.68
N ALA A 121 14.24 1.87 -6.60
CA ALA A 121 13.50 3.12 -6.66
C ALA A 121 14.43 4.32 -6.54
N ILE A 122 14.10 5.39 -7.26
CA ILE A 122 14.63 6.73 -7.01
C ILE A 122 13.49 7.69 -6.73
N ASN A 123 13.75 8.74 -5.95
CA ASN A 123 12.76 9.78 -5.66
C ASN A 123 12.69 10.82 -6.80
N ARG A 124 11.82 11.82 -6.65
CA ARG A 124 11.68 12.97 -7.59
C ARG A 124 12.94 13.83 -7.79
N LEU A 125 13.94 13.69 -6.92
CA LEU A 125 15.25 14.37 -7.01
C LEU A 125 16.32 13.46 -7.60
N ASP A 126 15.92 12.32 -8.18
CA ASP A 126 16.79 11.26 -8.70
C ASP A 126 17.75 10.66 -7.67
N GLU A 127 17.42 10.78 -6.38
CA GLU A 127 18.17 10.17 -5.28
C GLU A 127 17.58 8.79 -4.91
N HIS A 128 18.42 7.93 -4.33
CA HIS A 128 18.00 6.60 -3.87
C HIS A 128 16.79 6.65 -2.93
N GLU A 129 15.76 5.88 -3.25
CA GLU A 129 14.61 5.64 -2.38
C GLU A 129 14.54 4.15 -2.00
N PRO A 130 14.34 3.80 -0.71
CA PRO A 130 14.26 2.39 -0.33
C PRO A 130 13.05 1.68 -0.97
N SER A 131 13.29 0.67 -1.79
CA SER A 131 12.26 -0.21 -2.40
C SER A 131 11.85 -1.39 -1.52
N PHE A 132 12.39 -1.46 -0.30
CA PHE A 132 12.07 -2.50 0.66
C PHE A 132 11.99 -1.94 2.08
N ASN A 133 11.32 -2.69 2.96
CA ASN A 133 11.09 -2.37 4.36
C ASN A 133 11.40 -3.58 5.26
N TYR A 134 11.26 -3.39 6.57
CA TYR A 134 11.38 -4.44 7.57
C TYR A 134 10.00 -4.83 8.11
N PHE A 135 9.86 -6.08 8.56
CA PHE A 135 8.69 -6.47 9.33
C PHE A 135 8.55 -5.61 10.60
N PRO A 136 7.36 -5.05 10.89
CA PRO A 136 7.09 -4.38 12.15
C PRO A 136 7.20 -5.39 13.29
N THR A 137 8.24 -5.26 14.12
CA THR A 137 8.47 -6.14 15.28
C THR A 137 8.86 -5.33 16.51
N LEU A 138 8.60 -5.87 17.70
CA LEU A 138 8.99 -5.23 18.96
C LEU A 138 10.51 -5.02 19.06
N GLY A 139 11.31 -6.03 18.67
CA GLY A 139 12.77 -5.92 18.67
C GLY A 139 13.28 -4.78 17.78
N GLY A 140 12.72 -4.64 16.57
CA GLY A 140 13.03 -3.52 15.68
C GLY A 140 12.74 -2.14 16.27
N LYS A 141 11.72 -2.03 17.13
CA LYS A 141 11.33 -0.76 17.77
C LYS A 141 12.09 -0.45 19.05
N LEU A 142 12.39 -1.45 19.88
CA LEU A 142 13.09 -1.27 21.14
C LEU A 142 14.62 -1.21 20.98
N LEU A 143 15.20 -2.12 20.20
CA LEU A 143 16.66 -2.21 20.01
C LEU A 143 17.16 -1.34 18.86
N GLY A 144 16.25 -0.95 17.96
CA GLY A 144 16.58 -0.20 16.77
C GLY A 144 17.25 -1.05 15.67
N HIS A 145 17.22 -0.53 14.44
CA HIS A 145 17.65 -1.30 13.27
C HIS A 145 19.15 -1.60 13.23
N GLY A 146 19.99 -0.82 13.93
CA GLY A 146 21.44 -1.06 14.01
C GLY A 146 21.77 -2.34 14.76
N ILE A 147 21.24 -2.49 15.98
CA ILE A 147 21.39 -3.71 16.79
C ILE A 147 20.71 -4.89 16.08
N MET A 148 19.51 -4.69 15.55
CA MET A 148 18.81 -5.75 14.83
C MET A 148 19.54 -6.21 13.57
N ARG A 149 20.30 -5.34 12.90
CA ARG A 149 21.18 -5.73 11.77
C ARG A 149 22.31 -6.64 12.21
N TRP A 150 22.83 -6.45 13.41
CA TRP A 150 23.86 -7.34 13.95
C TRP A 150 23.28 -8.71 14.31
N ILE A 151 22.08 -8.76 14.90
CA ILE A 151 21.43 -10.01 15.34
C ILE A 151 20.80 -10.77 14.16
N LYS A 152 20.15 -10.06 13.24
CA LYS A 152 19.39 -10.61 12.10
C LYS A 152 19.73 -9.86 10.80
N PRO A 153 20.96 -10.00 10.28
CA PRO A 153 21.44 -9.21 9.13
C PRO A 153 20.57 -9.37 7.88
N ALA A 154 20.06 -10.59 7.62
CA ALA A 154 19.17 -10.87 6.50
C ALA A 154 17.80 -10.18 6.60
N ASP A 155 17.32 -9.88 7.82
CA ASP A 155 16.03 -9.20 8.03
C ASP A 155 16.19 -7.66 8.15
N TYR A 156 17.42 -7.16 8.30
CA TYR A 156 17.71 -5.76 8.62
C TYR A 156 18.82 -5.15 7.74
N LEU A 157 18.79 -5.49 6.45
CA LEU A 157 19.60 -4.90 5.38
C LEU A 157 19.53 -3.37 5.37
N SER A 158 20.61 -2.67 5.01
CA SER A 158 20.61 -1.20 5.01
C SER A 158 19.70 -0.62 3.92
N ARG A 159 18.60 0.01 4.32
CA ARG A 159 17.67 0.68 3.39
C ARG A 159 18.26 1.91 2.69
N ARG A 160 19.34 2.49 3.24
CA ARG A 160 20.03 3.66 2.66
C ARG A 160 21.06 3.31 1.60
N ARG A 161 21.35 2.01 1.43
CA ARG A 161 22.35 1.54 0.46
C ARG A 161 21.68 1.40 -0.91
N VAL A 162 22.39 1.85 -1.94
CA VAL A 162 22.12 1.47 -3.34
C VAL A 162 22.70 0.07 -3.55
N TYR A 163 21.87 -0.86 -3.98
CA TYR A 163 22.26 -2.23 -4.25
C TYR A 163 22.67 -2.37 -5.71
N GLN A 164 23.67 -3.22 -5.96
CA GLN A 164 24.19 -3.53 -7.30
C GLN A 164 23.91 -5.00 -7.68
N ASP A 165 23.74 -5.86 -6.68
CA ASP A 165 23.43 -7.27 -6.86
C ASP A 165 21.99 -7.57 -6.49
N VAL A 166 21.40 -8.56 -7.16
CA VAL A 166 20.10 -9.14 -6.78
C VAL A 166 20.13 -9.53 -5.31
N THR A 167 19.18 -9.02 -4.54
CA THR A 167 19.22 -9.09 -3.08
C THR A 167 17.90 -9.61 -2.53
N ALA A 168 17.96 -10.64 -1.68
CA ALA A 168 16.79 -11.06 -0.90
C ALA A 168 16.45 -10.01 0.15
N VAL A 169 15.19 -9.60 0.22
CA VAL A 169 14.70 -8.56 1.13
C VAL A 169 13.51 -9.06 1.95
N PRO A 170 13.28 -8.52 3.16
CA PRO A 170 12.20 -9.01 4.00
C PRO A 170 10.81 -8.59 3.50
N VAL A 171 10.66 -7.35 3.06
CA VAL A 171 9.39 -6.78 2.58
C VAL A 171 9.67 -5.89 1.38
N VAL A 172 9.06 -6.16 0.23
CA VAL A 172 9.05 -5.21 -0.91
C VAL A 172 8.04 -4.11 -0.63
N THR A 173 8.36 -2.85 -0.94
CA THR A 173 7.44 -1.72 -0.70
C THR A 173 6.23 -1.73 -1.62
N GLY A 174 5.08 -1.24 -1.15
CA GLY A 174 3.84 -1.14 -1.92
C GLY A 174 3.87 -0.24 -3.17
N SER A 175 4.96 0.50 -3.41
CA SER A 175 5.10 1.34 -4.61
C SER A 175 5.16 0.54 -5.91
N ALA A 176 5.86 -0.60 -5.90
CA ALA A 176 6.04 -1.48 -7.06
C ALA A 176 6.18 -2.94 -6.61
N LEU A 177 5.06 -3.66 -6.56
CA LEU A 177 5.00 -5.08 -6.18
C LEU A 177 4.78 -5.94 -7.43
N PHE A 178 5.85 -6.55 -7.94
CA PHE A 178 5.76 -7.54 -9.03
C PHE A 178 5.63 -8.94 -8.43
N VAL A 179 4.45 -9.55 -8.55
CA VAL A 179 4.03 -10.71 -7.78
C VAL A 179 3.70 -11.88 -8.70
N ARG A 180 4.14 -13.09 -8.33
CA ARG A 180 3.72 -14.34 -8.97
C ARG A 180 2.26 -14.63 -8.61
N ALA A 181 1.40 -14.80 -9.61
CA ALA A 181 -0.04 -14.99 -9.39
C ALA A 181 -0.32 -16.22 -8.50
N ARG A 182 0.37 -17.34 -8.75
CA ARG A 182 0.25 -18.54 -7.92
C ARG A 182 0.56 -18.26 -6.44
N ALA A 183 1.68 -17.60 -6.15
CA ALA A 183 2.07 -17.27 -4.78
C ALA A 183 1.04 -16.33 -4.13
N PHE A 184 0.55 -15.34 -4.88
CA PHE A 184 -0.48 -14.40 -4.44
C PHE A 184 -1.77 -15.11 -4.02
N TRP A 185 -2.27 -16.03 -4.85
CA TRP A 185 -3.49 -16.78 -4.56
C TRP A 185 -3.31 -17.82 -3.45
N GLU A 186 -2.18 -18.52 -3.40
CA GLU A 186 -1.83 -19.42 -2.28
C GLU A 186 -1.82 -18.67 -0.94
N ALA A 187 -1.36 -17.41 -0.95
CA ALA A 187 -1.39 -16.56 0.23
C ALA A 187 -2.79 -16.04 0.60
N GLY A 188 -3.76 -16.10 -0.31
CA GLY A 188 -5.11 -15.53 -0.14
C GLY A 188 -5.25 -14.08 -0.59
N GLY A 189 -4.32 -13.57 -1.41
CA GLY A 189 -4.36 -12.21 -1.97
C GLY A 189 -4.07 -11.10 -0.95
N PHE A 190 -4.51 -9.87 -1.21
CA PHE A 190 -4.45 -8.80 -0.20
C PHE A 190 -5.61 -8.95 0.79
N ASP A 191 -5.34 -8.69 2.07
CA ASP A 191 -6.36 -8.68 3.13
C ASP A 191 -7.06 -7.30 3.15
N PRO A 192 -8.35 -7.19 2.75
CA PRO A 192 -9.05 -5.91 2.66
C PRO A 192 -9.34 -5.24 4.01
N ALA A 193 -9.01 -5.89 5.13
CA ALA A 193 -9.04 -5.23 6.44
C ALA A 193 -7.94 -4.16 6.60
N PHE A 194 -6.86 -4.24 5.81
CA PHE A 194 -5.91 -3.16 5.64
C PHE A 194 -6.43 -2.17 4.60
N PHE A 195 -6.98 -1.05 5.05
CA PHE A 195 -7.46 0.00 4.14
C PHE A 195 -6.29 0.80 3.54
N LEU A 196 -5.30 1.13 4.37
CA LEU A 196 -4.07 1.80 3.95
C LEU A 196 -2.94 1.40 4.89
N TYR A 197 -1.77 1.08 4.33
CA TYR A 197 -0.55 0.63 5.01
C TYR A 197 -0.61 -0.79 5.56
N CYS A 198 0.57 -1.41 5.65
CA CYS A 198 0.79 -2.77 6.17
C CYS A 198 0.27 -3.89 5.27
N GLU A 199 -0.25 -3.59 4.08
CA GLU A 199 -0.69 -4.58 3.09
C GLU A 199 0.50 -5.41 2.59
N GLU A 200 1.60 -4.75 2.23
CA GLU A 200 2.80 -5.41 1.72
C GLU A 200 3.55 -6.17 2.81
N GLU A 201 3.59 -5.63 4.05
CA GLU A 201 4.16 -6.34 5.20
C GLU A 201 3.37 -7.62 5.50
N ASP A 202 2.04 -7.57 5.45
CA ASP A 202 1.17 -8.74 5.64
C ASP A 202 1.39 -9.79 4.54
N LEU A 203 1.38 -9.36 3.28
CA LEU A 203 1.59 -10.25 2.14
C LEU A 203 2.97 -10.92 2.18
N CYS A 204 4.04 -10.14 2.39
CA CYS A 204 5.40 -10.67 2.48
C CYS A 204 5.58 -11.62 3.66
N ARG A 205 4.86 -11.41 4.77
CA ARG A 205 4.91 -12.32 5.92
C ARG A 205 4.26 -13.67 5.59
N ARG A 206 3.12 -13.65 4.91
CA ARG A 206 2.45 -14.86 4.41
C ARG A 206 3.29 -15.59 3.38
N PHE A 207 3.92 -14.87 2.44
CA PHE A 207 4.88 -15.44 1.50
C PHE A 207 6.04 -16.13 2.20
N ARG A 208 6.65 -15.48 3.19
CA ARG A 208 7.75 -16.07 3.97
C ARG A 208 7.32 -17.36 4.68
N ALA A 209 6.11 -17.39 5.26
CA ALA A 209 5.57 -18.59 5.92
C ALA A 209 5.36 -19.77 4.94
N MET A 210 5.21 -19.48 3.65
CA MET A 210 5.06 -20.45 2.57
C MET A 210 6.38 -20.69 1.80
N ASN A 211 7.51 -20.20 2.31
CA ASN A 211 8.84 -20.28 1.70
C ASN A 211 8.99 -19.54 0.35
N TRP A 212 8.07 -18.65 0.02
CA TRP A 212 8.22 -17.72 -1.11
C TRP A 212 9.21 -16.61 -0.75
N LYS A 213 10.14 -16.32 -1.66
CA LYS A 213 11.15 -15.26 -1.49
C LYS A 213 10.66 -13.90 -1.98
N ALA A 214 11.15 -12.85 -1.34
CA ALA A 214 11.01 -11.46 -1.76
C ALA A 214 12.37 -10.90 -2.20
N MET A 215 12.44 -10.28 -3.38
CA MET A 215 13.71 -9.91 -4.02
C MET A 215 13.74 -8.45 -4.51
N LEU A 216 14.90 -7.81 -4.40
CA LEU A 216 15.23 -6.54 -5.04
C LEU A 216 16.10 -6.82 -6.27
N ILE A 217 15.70 -6.29 -7.42
CA ILE A 217 16.39 -6.40 -8.70
C ILE A 217 16.95 -5.02 -9.06
N PRO A 218 18.26 -4.77 -8.85
CA PRO A 218 18.81 -3.42 -8.94
C PRO A 218 19.09 -2.93 -10.36
N ASP A 219 19.13 -3.84 -11.34
CA ASP A 219 19.46 -3.58 -12.76
C ASP A 219 18.53 -2.58 -13.45
N VAL A 220 17.29 -2.47 -12.96
CA VAL A 220 16.27 -1.60 -13.52
C VAL A 220 15.71 -0.69 -12.45
N ARG A 221 15.27 0.49 -12.87
CA ARG A 221 14.80 1.53 -11.97
C ARG A 221 13.43 2.07 -12.35
N PHE A 222 12.75 2.57 -11.32
CA PHE A 222 11.57 3.40 -11.45
C PHE A 222 11.71 4.61 -10.53
N ARG A 223 11.08 5.71 -10.92
CA ARG A 223 10.96 6.90 -10.09
C ARG A 223 9.66 6.83 -9.31
N HIS A 224 9.72 7.05 -8.00
CA HIS A 224 8.56 7.23 -7.13
C HIS A 224 8.48 8.71 -6.74
N LEU A 225 7.45 9.39 -7.23
CA LEU A 225 7.35 10.84 -7.06
C LEU A 225 6.98 11.22 -5.61
N GLY A 226 6.23 10.35 -4.94
CA GLY A 226 5.85 10.46 -3.54
C GLY A 226 4.86 11.60 -3.26
N GLY A 227 3.75 11.29 -2.60
CA GLY A 227 2.88 12.30 -1.99
C GLY A 227 1.81 12.90 -2.91
N GLY A 228 1.48 12.25 -4.02
CA GLY A 228 0.39 12.68 -4.90
C GLY A 228 -1.01 12.59 -4.27
N SER A 229 -1.29 11.53 -3.51
CA SER A 229 -2.65 11.15 -3.12
C SER A 229 -2.94 11.30 -1.62
N THR A 230 -1.93 11.51 -0.78
CA THR A 230 -2.09 11.50 0.68
C THR A 230 -1.45 12.73 1.34
N ARG A 231 -2.26 13.75 1.66
CA ARG A 231 -1.84 14.81 2.58
C ARG A 231 -1.85 14.27 4.00
N ARG A 232 -0.72 14.38 4.71
CA ARG A 232 -0.64 14.02 6.13
C ARG A 232 -1.64 14.84 6.94
N ASN A 233 -2.61 14.16 7.54
CA ASN A 233 -3.58 14.72 8.46
C ASN A 233 -3.87 13.70 9.57
N LEU A 234 -4.65 14.09 10.58
CA LEU A 234 -4.97 13.22 11.71
C LEU A 234 -5.57 11.87 11.28
N LEU A 235 -6.45 11.88 10.28
CA LEU A 235 -7.16 10.68 9.85
C LEU A 235 -6.23 9.68 9.18
N ILE A 236 -5.33 10.14 8.31
CA ILE A 236 -4.30 9.29 7.69
C ILE A 236 -3.35 8.73 8.74
N GLU A 237 -2.90 9.55 9.70
CA GLU A 237 -2.05 9.07 10.78
C GLU A 237 -2.77 8.06 11.67
N LYS A 238 -4.07 8.27 11.96
CA LYS A 238 -4.90 7.25 12.64
C LYS A 238 -4.98 5.97 11.83
N GLU A 239 -5.21 6.05 10.52
CA GLU A 239 -5.31 4.87 9.66
C GLU A 239 -4.05 4.03 9.69
N TYR A 240 -2.88 4.68 9.65
CA TYR A 240 -1.60 3.98 9.84
C TYR A 240 -1.58 3.15 11.12
N TYR A 241 -2.04 3.69 12.26
CA TYR A 241 -2.09 2.95 13.51
C TYR A 241 -3.19 1.89 13.54
N VAL A 242 -4.33 2.08 12.87
CA VAL A 242 -5.36 1.04 12.72
C VAL A 242 -4.75 -0.18 12.04
N SER A 243 -4.14 0.03 10.87
CA SER A 243 -3.49 -1.03 10.08
C SER A 243 -2.35 -1.67 10.85
N LEU A 244 -1.46 -0.88 11.45
CA LEU A 244 -0.32 -1.40 12.20
C LEU A 244 -0.75 -2.26 13.40
N PHE A 245 -1.80 -1.87 14.13
CA PHE A 245 -2.29 -2.64 15.26
C PHE A 245 -3.10 -3.86 14.82
N TYR A 246 -3.78 -3.79 13.67
CA TYR A 246 -4.37 -4.97 13.05
C TYR A 246 -3.29 -5.99 12.66
N TYR A 247 -2.19 -5.53 12.07
CA TYR A 247 -1.01 -6.37 11.81
C TYR A 247 -0.47 -7.01 13.09
N PHE A 248 -0.30 -6.25 14.19
CA PHE A 248 0.17 -6.83 15.45
C PHE A 248 -0.80 -7.86 16.04
N ARG A 249 -2.12 -7.63 15.96
CA ARG A 249 -3.13 -8.62 16.39
C ARG A 249 -3.04 -9.94 15.64
N LYS A 250 -2.67 -9.89 14.35
CA LYS A 250 -2.53 -11.07 13.49
C LYS A 250 -1.28 -11.91 13.80
N TYR A 251 -0.25 -11.28 14.36
CA TYR A 251 1.11 -11.83 14.28
C TYR A 251 1.94 -11.82 15.56
N GLU A 252 1.53 -11.06 16.56
CA GLU A 252 2.25 -10.91 17.82
C GLU A 252 1.42 -11.49 18.99
N SER A 253 2.09 -11.93 20.05
CA SER A 253 1.40 -12.39 21.27
C SER A 253 0.76 -11.23 22.03
N GLY A 254 -0.23 -11.51 22.90
CA GLY A 254 -0.95 -10.46 23.64
C GLY A 254 -0.02 -9.55 24.48
N LEU A 255 1.02 -10.11 25.11
CA LEU A 255 2.02 -9.32 25.84
C LEU A 255 2.80 -8.41 24.89
N THR A 256 3.27 -8.92 23.76
CA THR A 256 4.01 -8.13 22.76
C THR A 256 3.14 -7.02 22.18
N GLN A 257 1.86 -7.29 21.93
CA GLN A 257 0.89 -6.29 21.49
C GLN A 257 0.76 -5.15 22.51
N LEU A 258 0.62 -5.47 23.80
CA LEU A 258 0.55 -4.47 24.88
C LEU A 258 1.83 -3.64 24.96
N LEU A 259 3.01 -4.26 24.85
CA LEU A 259 4.29 -3.54 24.87
C LEU A 259 4.43 -2.59 23.68
N LEU A 260 4.05 -3.05 22.47
CA LEU A 260 4.02 -2.21 21.27
C LEU A 260 3.02 -1.06 21.43
N GLN A 261 1.86 -1.31 22.02
CA GLN A 261 0.85 -0.30 22.31
C GLN A 261 1.40 0.80 23.21
N LEU A 262 1.96 0.43 24.37
CA LEU A 262 2.56 1.38 25.30
C LEU A 262 3.73 2.14 24.65
N PHE A 263 4.58 1.45 23.89
CA PHE A 263 5.69 2.08 23.17
C PHE A 263 5.20 3.17 22.22
N TYR A 264 4.20 2.88 21.36
CA TYR A 264 3.70 3.86 20.41
C TYR A 264 2.91 4.99 21.09
N THR A 265 2.14 4.70 22.15
CA THR A 265 1.49 5.72 22.96
C THR A 265 2.52 6.70 23.52
N VAL A 266 3.59 6.22 24.15
CA VAL A 266 4.65 7.08 24.70
C VAL A 266 5.39 7.81 23.59
N LYS A 267 5.77 7.13 22.51
CA LYS A 267 6.50 7.73 21.38
C LYS A 267 5.74 8.90 20.76
N VAL A 268 4.43 8.75 20.55
CA VAL A 268 3.57 9.80 20.00
C VAL A 268 3.25 10.85 21.08
N GLY A 269 2.95 10.41 22.30
CA GLY A 269 2.61 11.27 23.44
C GLY A 269 3.74 12.24 23.81
N ARG A 270 5.01 11.87 23.65
CA ARG A 270 6.15 12.79 23.82
C ARG A 270 6.11 14.00 22.89
N LYS A 271 5.36 13.92 21.79
CA LYS A 271 5.14 15.04 20.85
C LYS A 271 3.87 15.84 21.16
N ALA A 272 3.08 15.47 22.18
CA ALA A 272 1.86 16.18 22.57
C ALA A 272 2.12 17.65 22.89
N PHE A 273 3.27 17.98 23.51
CA PHE A 273 3.69 19.36 23.77
C PHE A 273 3.85 20.21 22.50
N LYS A 274 4.04 19.60 21.32
CA LYS A 274 4.18 20.31 20.05
C LYS A 274 2.83 20.61 19.39
N SER A 275 1.81 19.79 19.65
CA SER A 275 0.48 19.94 19.06
C SER A 275 -0.52 19.01 19.75
N ASN A 276 -1.73 19.53 19.99
CA ASN A 276 -2.87 18.75 20.46
C ASN A 276 -3.19 17.56 19.55
N LEU A 277 -2.84 17.62 18.26
CA LEU A 277 -2.94 16.50 17.32
C LEU A 277 -2.30 15.22 17.88
N PHE A 278 -1.09 15.34 18.42
CA PHE A 278 -0.34 14.20 18.92
C PHE A 278 -0.91 13.69 20.25
N ALA A 279 -1.54 14.55 21.06
CA ALA A 279 -2.26 14.11 22.26
C ALA A 279 -3.46 13.23 21.89
N HIS A 280 -4.28 13.67 20.93
CA HIS A 280 -5.42 12.91 20.41
C HIS A 280 -4.97 11.58 19.79
N LEU A 281 -3.86 11.60 19.04
CA LEU A 281 -3.31 10.39 18.43
C LEU A 281 -2.73 9.43 19.48
N ALA A 282 -2.03 9.92 20.50
CA ALA A 282 -1.54 9.09 21.60
C ALA A 282 -2.69 8.44 22.38
N TRP A 283 -3.75 9.20 22.67
CA TRP A 283 -4.98 8.67 23.28
C TRP A 283 -5.65 7.61 22.40
N PHE A 284 -5.72 7.84 21.09
CA PHE A 284 -6.24 6.88 20.12
C PHE A 284 -5.43 5.57 20.14
N ILE A 285 -4.10 5.64 20.16
CA ILE A 285 -3.21 4.48 20.25
C ILE A 285 -3.36 3.78 21.60
N LEU A 286 -3.49 4.53 22.70
CA LEU A 286 -3.68 3.98 24.04
C LEU A 286 -4.97 3.15 24.14
N ARG A 287 -6.00 3.47 23.34
CA ARG A 287 -7.22 2.65 23.21
C ARG A 287 -7.07 1.45 22.26
N GLY A 288 -5.86 1.14 21.81
CA GLY A 288 -5.56 0.01 20.93
C GLY A 288 -5.82 0.26 19.45
N ALA A 289 -5.91 1.53 19.03
CA ALA A 289 -6.21 1.94 17.65
C ALA A 289 -7.43 1.18 17.06
N PRO A 290 -8.63 1.41 17.62
CA PRO A 290 -9.81 0.59 17.33
C PRO A 290 -10.19 0.65 15.84
N GLY A 291 -10.33 -0.52 15.21
CA GLY A 291 -10.58 -0.64 13.76
C GLY A 291 -11.87 0.05 13.28
N ARG A 292 -12.88 0.20 14.14
CA ARG A 292 -14.12 0.95 13.83
C ARG A 292 -13.87 2.43 13.48
N GLU A 293 -12.71 2.99 13.84
CA GLU A 293 -12.33 4.36 13.49
C GLU A 293 -11.61 4.47 12.13
N SER A 294 -11.43 3.35 11.41
CA SER A 294 -10.80 3.31 10.08
C SER A 294 -11.52 4.21 9.08
N LEU A 295 -10.76 4.79 8.17
CA LEU A 295 -11.21 5.48 6.97
C LEU A 295 -12.15 4.63 6.11
N ARG A 296 -12.03 3.30 6.14
CA ARG A 296 -12.95 2.37 5.47
C ARG A 296 -14.41 2.66 5.78
N TYR A 297 -14.72 3.00 7.03
CA TYR A 297 -16.10 3.23 7.49
C TYR A 297 -16.55 4.68 7.35
N ARG A 298 -15.71 5.55 6.76
CA ARG A 298 -16.00 6.98 6.53
C ARG A 298 -16.27 7.30 5.07
N GLN A 299 -16.36 6.28 4.22
CA GLN A 299 -16.57 6.45 2.79
C GLN A 299 -18.05 6.67 2.51
N GLU A 300 -18.34 7.69 1.71
CA GLU A 300 -19.70 8.08 1.33
C GLU A 300 -19.91 7.84 -0.16
N LEU A 301 -21.15 7.53 -0.55
CA LEU A 301 -21.52 7.42 -1.96
C LEU A 301 -21.61 8.83 -2.59
N PRO A 302 -20.99 9.06 -3.75
CA PRO A 302 -21.13 10.32 -4.48
C PRO A 302 -22.61 10.64 -4.73
N GLY A 303 -23.07 11.81 -4.28
CA GLY A 303 -24.46 12.28 -4.46
C GLY A 303 -25.41 11.97 -3.30
N MET A 304 -25.01 11.18 -2.30
CA MET A 304 -25.70 11.11 -1.02
C MET A 304 -25.00 12.06 -0.04
N ALA A 305 -25.18 13.36 -0.22
CA ALA A 305 -24.86 14.30 0.84
C ALA A 305 -25.57 13.81 2.11
N SER A 306 -24.82 13.63 3.20
CA SER A 306 -25.37 13.24 4.48
C SER A 306 -26.50 14.20 4.84
N GLN A 307 -27.74 13.70 4.79
CA GLN A 307 -28.76 14.27 5.66
C GLN A 307 -28.22 14.00 7.06
N SER A 308 -27.58 15.00 7.65
CA SER A 308 -27.33 15.04 9.07
C SER A 308 -28.65 14.68 9.72
N ILE A 309 -28.71 13.52 10.36
CA ILE A 309 -29.78 13.21 11.28
C ILE A 309 -29.57 14.21 12.42
N GLU A 310 -30.17 15.39 12.29
CA GLU A 310 -30.39 16.27 13.41
C GLU A 310 -31.22 15.45 14.39
N HIS A 311 -30.58 15.01 15.46
CA HIS A 311 -31.31 14.64 16.66
C HIS A 311 -32.08 15.89 17.08
N HIS A 312 -33.33 16.03 16.62
CA HIS A 312 -34.30 16.89 17.26
C HIS A 312 -34.44 16.41 18.70
N SER A 313 -33.72 17.09 19.59
CA SER A 313 -34.00 17.14 21.00
C SER A 313 -35.47 17.49 21.19
N THR A 314 -36.29 16.49 21.51
CA THR A 314 -37.68 16.66 21.91
C THR A 314 -37.69 17.24 23.31
N ASN A 315 -37.53 18.56 23.40
CA ASN A 315 -37.79 19.35 24.61
C ASN A 315 -38.95 20.30 24.30
N ALA A 316 -40.15 19.75 24.23
CA ALA A 316 -41.40 20.51 24.33
C ALA A 316 -42.53 19.52 24.63
N LEU A 317 -42.97 19.49 25.89
CA LEU A 317 -44.35 19.24 26.37
C LEU A 317 -44.32 18.65 27.78
N LEU A 318 -44.15 19.53 28.77
CA LEU A 318 -44.70 19.33 30.12
C LEU A 318 -45.05 20.71 30.70
N THR A 319 -46.11 21.29 30.13
CA THR A 319 -46.93 22.34 30.76
C THR A 319 -48.37 22.04 30.41
N THR A 320 -49.03 21.24 31.25
CA THR A 320 -50.46 21.32 31.67
C THR A 320 -50.91 19.97 32.24
N LEU A 321 -50.82 19.83 33.57
CA LEU A 321 -51.91 19.49 34.51
C LEU A 321 -51.33 19.33 35.92
#